data_AF-K9QWD3-F1
#
_entry.id   AF-K9QWD3-F1
#
_cell.length_a   1.000
_cell.length_b   1.000
_cell.length_c   1.000
_cell.angle_alpha   90.00
_cell.angle_beta   90.00
_cell.angle_gamma   90.00
#
_symmetry.space_group_name_H-M   'P 1'
#
loop_
_entity.id
_entity.type
_entity.pdbx_description
1 polymer ?
#
loop_
_entity_poly.entity_id
_entity_poly.type
_entity_poly.pdbx_seq_one_letter_code
_entity_poly.pdbx_strand_id
1 'polypeptide(L)'
;MQPFAADSQPTPRLQQFLDLIDDITAARGENVPAIVAIEKLRSLPLGTFGRTWADFLDVNHIKPFTTGTRRKQLHDGVHVLTGYGTDPINEAEVQAFLLGAKFHLFNMMLTLGLLRVIHRNLNYRQQFSWDRLWQAYQRGCQSQFDPDTWQPELLWHLPLNEVQKLFSIAPS
;
A
#
# COMPACT_ATOMS: atom_id res chain seq x y z
N MET A 1 11.13 8.41 -34.65
CA MET A 1 11.12 7.13 -33.92
C MET A 1 10.66 7.43 -32.50
N GLN A 2 9.45 7.01 -32.14
CA GLN A 2 8.90 7.13 -30.78
C GLN A 2 8.94 5.75 -30.11
N PRO A 3 9.27 5.62 -28.81
CA PRO A 3 9.16 4.35 -28.11
C PRO A 3 7.74 4.16 -27.56
N PHE A 4 7.25 2.92 -27.70
CA PHE A 4 5.99 2.41 -27.18
C PHE A 4 5.95 2.50 -25.64
N ALA A 5 4.92 3.16 -25.11
CA ALA A 5 4.51 3.02 -23.71
C ALA A 5 3.90 1.64 -23.51
N ALA A 6 4.45 0.85 -22.59
CA ALA A 6 3.84 -0.40 -22.15
C ALA A 6 2.72 -0.06 -21.15
N ASP A 7 1.48 -0.08 -21.62
CA ASP A 7 0.30 -0.06 -20.77
C ASP A 7 0.33 -1.28 -19.84
N SER A 8 0.62 -1.06 -18.55
CA SER A 8 0.50 -2.07 -17.49
C SER A 8 -0.97 -2.26 -17.14
N GLN A 9 -1.71 -2.94 -18.02
CA GLN A 9 -3.06 -3.39 -17.71
C GLN A 9 -2.98 -4.53 -16.68
N PRO A 10 -3.70 -4.45 -15.54
CA PRO A 10 -3.77 -5.55 -14.61
C PRO A 10 -4.33 -6.80 -15.30
N THR A 11 -3.74 -7.96 -15.02
CA THR A 11 -4.20 -9.21 -15.65
C THR A 11 -5.68 -9.48 -15.32
N PRO A 12 -6.48 -10.03 -16.26
CA PRO A 12 -7.94 -10.10 -16.14
C PRO A 12 -8.46 -10.76 -14.85
N ARG A 13 -7.70 -11.70 -14.29
CA ARG A 13 -8.05 -12.39 -13.04
C ARG A 13 -7.83 -11.54 -11.78
N LEU A 14 -6.84 -10.65 -11.82
CA LEU A 14 -6.60 -9.72 -10.71
C LEU A 14 -7.69 -8.65 -10.69
N GLN A 15 -8.08 -8.12 -11.85
CA GLN A 15 -9.17 -7.16 -11.96
C GLN A 15 -10.51 -7.75 -11.47
N GLN A 16 -10.87 -8.95 -11.92
CA GLN A 16 -12.09 -9.63 -11.46
C GLN A 16 -12.13 -9.87 -9.95
N PHE A 17 -10.97 -10.14 -9.33
CA PHE A 17 -10.87 -10.30 -7.89
C PHE A 17 -11.03 -8.96 -7.15
N LEU A 18 -10.44 -7.88 -7.69
CA LEU A 18 -10.61 -6.52 -7.17
C LEU A 18 -12.06 -6.04 -7.28
N ASP A 19 -12.72 -6.32 -8.41
CA ASP A 19 -14.12 -5.97 -8.66
C ASP A 19 -15.05 -6.74 -7.69
N LEU A 20 -14.79 -8.03 -7.45
CA LEU A 20 -15.54 -8.84 -6.48
C LEU A 20 -15.38 -8.30 -5.04
N ILE A 21 -14.19 -7.83 -4.67
CA ILE A 21 -13.98 -7.18 -3.37
C ILE A 21 -14.80 -5.88 -3.30
N ASP A 22 -14.81 -5.08 -4.36
CA ASP A 22 -15.59 -3.85 -4.40
C ASP A 22 -17.09 -4.12 -4.27
N ASP A 23 -17.61 -5.17 -4.92
CA ASP A 23 -19.01 -5.58 -4.81
C ASP A 23 -19.38 -6.07 -3.40
N ILE A 24 -18.51 -6.86 -2.76
CA ILE A 24 -18.71 -7.33 -1.38
C ILE A 24 -18.69 -6.17 -0.40
N THR A 25 -17.80 -5.20 -0.61
CA THR A 25 -17.66 -4.01 0.23
C THR A 25 -18.85 -3.07 0.06
N ALA A 26 -19.32 -2.90 -1.18
CA ALA A 26 -20.53 -2.15 -1.51
C ALA A 26 -21.77 -2.77 -0.85
N ALA A 27 -21.91 -4.09 -0.92
CA ALA A 27 -23.03 -4.83 -0.32
C ALA A 27 -23.08 -4.74 1.22
N ARG A 28 -21.95 -4.46 1.87
CA ARG A 28 -21.87 -4.26 3.33
C ARG A 28 -22.06 -2.79 3.76
N GLY A 29 -22.21 -1.86 2.81
CA GLY A 29 -22.32 -0.43 3.10
C GLY A 29 -21.01 0.19 3.61
N GLU A 30 -19.88 -0.47 3.41
CA GLU A 30 -18.55 -0.04 3.89
C GLU A 30 -17.82 0.85 2.87
N ASN A 31 -18.45 1.14 1.73
CA ASN A 31 -17.95 2.10 0.75
C ASN A 31 -17.97 3.50 1.33
N VAL A 32 -16.80 4.13 1.37
CA VAL A 32 -16.65 5.52 1.79
C VAL A 32 -16.36 6.41 0.57
N PRO A 33 -16.76 7.70 0.60
CA PRO A 33 -16.34 8.66 -0.41
C PRO A 33 -14.82 8.68 -0.54
N ALA A 34 -14.31 9.08 -1.71
CA ALA A 34 -12.88 9.20 -1.95
C ALA A 34 -12.21 10.06 -0.85
N ILE A 35 -11.41 9.41 -0.01
CA ILE A 35 -10.76 10.06 1.14
C ILE A 35 -9.61 10.95 0.66
N VAL A 36 -8.85 10.44 -0.31
CA VAL A 36 -7.63 11.08 -0.77
C VAL A 36 -7.91 11.89 -2.02
N ALA A 37 -8.04 13.22 -1.85
CA ALA A 37 -8.05 14.15 -2.98
C ALA A 37 -6.60 14.36 -3.46
N ILE A 38 -6.14 13.60 -4.45
CA ILE A 38 -4.73 13.62 -4.88
C ILE A 38 -4.25 15.00 -5.31
N GLU A 39 -5.08 15.82 -5.95
CA GLU A 39 -4.68 17.19 -6.30
C GLU A 39 -4.36 18.05 -5.06
N LYS A 40 -5.10 17.83 -3.96
CA LYS A 40 -4.78 18.46 -2.68
C LYS A 40 -3.41 18.01 -2.17
N LEU A 41 -3.11 16.72 -2.26
CA LEU A 41 -1.80 16.19 -1.85
C LEU A 41 -0.65 16.73 -2.70
N ARG A 42 -0.83 16.81 -4.03
CA ARG A 42 0.17 17.39 -4.95
C ARG A 42 0.49 18.84 -4.62
N SER A 43 -0.50 19.62 -4.18
CA SER A 43 -0.31 21.02 -3.81
C SER A 43 0.44 21.24 -2.49
N LEU A 44 0.69 20.19 -1.70
CA LEU A 44 1.42 20.32 -0.45
C LEU A 44 2.93 20.55 -0.69
N PRO A 45 3.64 21.18 0.29
CA PRO A 45 5.07 21.40 0.17
C PRO A 45 5.87 20.11 0.02
N LEU A 46 6.97 20.17 -0.74
CA LEU A 46 7.93 19.08 -0.88
C LEU A 46 8.42 18.59 0.49
N GLY A 47 8.55 17.27 0.64
CA GLY A 47 9.00 16.61 1.87
C GLY A 47 7.89 16.37 2.92
N THR A 48 6.69 16.92 2.72
CA THR A 48 5.52 16.56 3.55
C THR A 48 4.99 15.18 3.18
N PHE A 49 4.38 14.48 4.15
CA PHE A 49 3.85 13.14 3.96
C PHE A 49 2.84 13.07 2.81
N GLY A 50 1.91 14.01 2.75
CA GLY A 50 0.92 14.07 1.68
C GLY A 50 1.57 14.32 0.32
N ARG A 51 2.57 15.21 0.23
CA ARG A 51 3.28 15.44 -1.02
C ARG A 51 4.05 14.20 -1.47
N THR A 52 4.77 13.53 -0.56
CA THR A 52 5.50 12.30 -0.88
C THR A 52 4.54 11.19 -1.33
N TRP A 53 3.33 11.14 -0.80
CA TRP A 53 2.32 10.19 -1.25
C TRP A 53 1.87 10.48 -2.69
N ALA A 54 1.57 11.73 -3.03
CA ALA A 54 1.25 12.08 -4.40
C ALA A 54 2.42 11.78 -5.36
N ASP A 55 3.64 12.14 -4.97
CA ASP A 55 4.84 11.86 -5.77
C ASP A 55 5.05 10.34 -5.97
N PHE A 56 4.78 9.52 -4.95
CA PHE A 56 4.84 8.06 -5.03
C PHE A 56 3.86 7.50 -6.06
N LEU A 57 2.61 7.97 -6.08
CA LEU A 57 1.63 7.55 -7.08
C LEU A 57 2.04 7.97 -8.49
N ASP A 58 2.53 9.20 -8.65
CA ASP A 58 2.95 9.74 -9.94
C ASP A 58 4.16 9.00 -10.51
N VAL A 59 5.18 8.71 -9.67
CA VAL A 59 6.39 7.97 -10.05
C VAL A 59 6.08 6.52 -10.44
N ASN A 60 5.16 5.87 -9.74
CA ASN A 60 4.78 4.48 -10.03
C ASN A 60 3.67 4.35 -11.09
N HIS A 61 3.17 5.47 -11.61
CA HIS A 61 2.04 5.52 -12.56
C HIS A 61 0.77 4.81 -12.05
N ILE A 62 0.51 4.92 -10.75
CA ILE A 62 -0.62 4.27 -10.07
C ILE A 62 -1.77 5.26 -9.93
N LYS A 63 -2.98 4.81 -10.27
CA LYS A 63 -4.20 5.56 -9.96
C LYS A 63 -4.58 5.30 -8.50
N PRO A 64 -4.89 6.34 -7.72
CA PRO A 64 -5.31 6.16 -6.33
C PRO A 64 -6.57 5.31 -6.25
N PHE A 65 -6.68 4.52 -5.19
CA PHE A 65 -7.96 3.88 -4.86
C PHE A 65 -8.95 4.94 -4.36
N THR A 66 -10.00 5.20 -5.15
CA THR A 66 -11.05 6.18 -4.82
C THR A 66 -12.38 5.55 -4.40
N THR A 67 -12.45 4.23 -4.38
CA THR A 67 -13.65 3.43 -4.06
C THR A 67 -13.29 2.29 -3.10
N GLY A 68 -14.31 1.68 -2.49
CA GLY A 68 -14.14 0.61 -1.51
C GLY A 68 -13.98 1.14 -0.08
N THR A 69 -13.48 0.27 0.81
CA THR A 69 -13.28 0.59 2.23
C THR A 69 -12.24 1.69 2.40
N ARG A 70 -12.33 2.40 3.54
CA ARG A 70 -11.27 3.32 3.98
C ARG A 70 -9.90 2.66 3.94
N ARG A 71 -9.78 1.43 4.44
CA ARG A 71 -8.51 0.71 4.47
C ARG A 71 -7.93 0.48 3.08
N LYS A 72 -8.76 0.13 2.10
CA LYS A 72 -8.33 0.00 0.69
C LYS A 72 -7.84 1.34 0.15
N GLN A 73 -8.60 2.41 0.36
CA GLN A 73 -8.24 3.75 -0.13
C GLN A 73 -6.97 4.31 0.52
N LEU A 74 -6.67 3.91 1.76
CA LEU A 74 -5.47 4.34 2.49
C LEU A 74 -4.25 3.44 2.27
N HIS A 75 -4.39 2.29 1.61
CA HIS A 75 -3.31 1.31 1.40
C HIS A 75 -2.07 1.94 0.74
N ASP A 76 -2.28 2.76 -0.29
CA ASP A 76 -1.19 3.46 -0.99
C ASP A 76 -0.35 4.33 -0.04
N GLY A 77 -0.96 4.88 0.99
CA GLY A 77 -0.26 5.68 2.00
C GLY A 77 0.60 4.84 2.93
N VAL A 78 0.27 3.56 3.11
CA VAL A 78 1.07 2.62 3.91
C VAL A 78 2.40 2.35 3.21
N HIS A 79 2.43 2.25 1.89
CA HIS A 79 3.68 2.15 1.12
C HIS A 79 4.60 3.33 1.43
N VAL A 80 4.06 4.54 1.38
CA VAL A 80 4.80 5.78 1.65
C VAL A 80 5.30 5.84 3.09
N LEU A 81 4.46 5.46 4.05
CA LEU A 81 4.80 5.45 5.46
C LEU A 81 5.94 4.45 5.76
N THR A 82 5.89 3.28 5.12
CA THR A 82 6.81 2.17 5.39
C THR A 82 8.07 2.18 4.51
N GLY A 83 8.04 2.87 3.36
CA GLY A 83 9.12 2.90 2.38
C GLY A 83 9.08 1.78 1.33
N TYR A 84 8.12 0.85 1.42
CA TYR A 84 8.03 -0.27 0.48
C TYR A 84 7.45 0.17 -0.87
N GLY A 85 8.05 -0.31 -1.98
CA GLY A 85 7.54 -0.10 -3.33
C GLY A 85 6.28 -0.93 -3.65
N THR A 86 5.95 -1.07 -4.94
CA THR A 86 4.70 -1.71 -5.41
C THR A 86 4.89 -2.98 -6.23
N ASP A 87 6.14 -3.49 -6.30
CA ASP A 87 6.38 -4.81 -6.90
C ASP A 87 5.80 -5.93 -6.00
N PRO A 88 5.61 -7.16 -6.52
CA PRO A 88 5.01 -8.24 -5.75
C PRO A 88 5.71 -8.60 -4.43
N ILE A 89 7.04 -8.40 -4.34
CA ILE A 89 7.80 -8.65 -3.12
C ILE A 89 7.52 -7.54 -2.10
N ASN A 90 7.56 -6.27 -2.53
CA ASN A 90 7.29 -5.13 -1.67
C ASN A 90 5.83 -5.09 -1.20
N GLU A 91 4.87 -5.51 -2.03
CA GLU A 91 3.48 -5.72 -1.61
C GLU A 91 3.40 -6.78 -0.50
N ALA A 92 4.16 -7.87 -0.62
CA ALA A 92 4.19 -8.91 0.40
C ALA A 92 4.81 -8.38 1.71
N GLU A 93 5.80 -7.50 1.62
CA GLU A 93 6.37 -6.79 2.78
C GLU A 93 5.35 -5.85 3.45
N VAL A 94 4.56 -5.09 2.67
CA VAL A 94 3.47 -4.27 3.23
C VAL A 94 2.43 -5.14 3.94
N GLN A 95 2.03 -6.27 3.35
CA GLN A 95 1.08 -7.18 4.00
C GLN A 95 1.66 -7.80 5.27
N ALA A 96 2.95 -8.19 5.26
CA ALA A 96 3.64 -8.69 6.44
C ALA A 96 3.74 -7.63 7.55
N PHE A 97 4.08 -6.37 7.20
CA PHE A 97 4.06 -5.25 8.12
C PHE A 97 2.66 -5.03 8.72
N LEU A 98 1.62 -5.01 7.89
CA LEU A 98 0.25 -4.84 8.36
C LEU A 98 -0.18 -5.99 9.28
N LEU A 99 0.22 -7.23 8.99
CA LEU A 99 -0.03 -8.38 9.87
C LEU A 99 0.67 -8.24 11.23
N GLY A 100 1.89 -7.69 11.24
CA GLY A 100 2.63 -7.41 12.46
C GLY A 100 2.03 -6.29 13.29
N ALA A 101 1.59 -5.22 12.63
CA ALA A 101 0.95 -4.06 13.27
C ALA A 101 -0.43 -4.45 13.83
N LYS A 102 -1.24 -5.17 13.06
CA LYS A 102 -2.53 -5.69 13.49
C LYS A 102 -2.99 -6.87 12.64
N PHE A 103 -3.13 -8.04 13.27
CA PHE A 103 -3.53 -9.24 12.56
C PHE A 103 -4.93 -9.11 11.96
N HIS A 104 -5.02 -9.34 10.64
CA HIS A 104 -6.27 -9.44 9.90
C HIS A 104 -6.20 -10.63 8.94
N LEU A 105 -7.22 -11.49 8.98
CA LEU A 105 -7.26 -12.68 8.15
C LEU A 105 -7.15 -12.36 6.66
N PHE A 106 -7.72 -11.24 6.23
CA PHE A 106 -7.64 -10.76 4.85
C PHE A 106 -6.19 -10.48 4.41
N ASN A 107 -5.39 -9.79 5.22
CA ASN A 107 -3.97 -9.52 4.91
C ASN A 107 -3.16 -10.82 4.82
N MET A 108 -3.50 -11.82 5.65
CA MET A 108 -2.89 -13.15 5.58
C MET A 108 -3.21 -13.83 4.24
N MET A 109 -4.48 -13.78 3.79
CA MET A 109 -4.86 -14.34 2.49
C MET A 109 -4.15 -13.63 1.34
N LEU A 110 -4.03 -12.30 1.38
CA LEU A 110 -3.28 -11.52 0.38
C LEU A 110 -1.80 -11.91 0.36
N THR A 111 -1.17 -12.02 1.54
CA THR A 111 0.23 -12.46 1.67
C THR A 111 0.45 -13.83 1.01
N LEU A 112 -0.43 -14.80 1.27
CA LEU A 112 -0.36 -16.14 0.66
C LEU A 112 -0.56 -16.10 -0.87
N GLY A 113 -1.46 -15.22 -1.34
CA GLY A 113 -1.67 -14.97 -2.77
C GLY A 113 -0.41 -14.42 -3.45
N LEU A 114 0.22 -13.41 -2.85
CA LEU A 114 1.46 -12.79 -3.35
C LEU A 114 2.63 -13.77 -3.34
N LEU A 115 2.80 -14.56 -2.27
CA LEU A 115 3.81 -15.62 -2.23
C LEU A 115 3.63 -16.61 -3.38
N ARG A 116 2.39 -16.99 -3.71
CA ARG A 116 2.13 -17.86 -4.88
C ARG A 116 2.55 -17.17 -6.18
N VAL A 117 2.31 -15.86 -6.35
CA VAL A 117 2.76 -15.10 -7.54
C VAL A 117 4.28 -15.07 -7.63
N ILE A 118 4.95 -14.72 -6.52
CA ILE A 118 6.42 -14.68 -6.41
C ILE A 118 7.02 -16.03 -6.77
N HIS A 119 6.52 -17.13 -6.21
CA HIS A 119 7.05 -18.47 -6.47
C HIS A 119 6.81 -18.97 -7.90
N ARG A 120 5.80 -18.46 -8.61
CA ARG A 120 5.54 -18.81 -10.01
C ARG A 120 6.38 -18.03 -11.00
N ASN A 121 6.95 -16.89 -10.60
CA ASN A 121 7.81 -16.07 -11.44
C ASN A 121 9.28 -16.27 -11.06
N LEU A 122 10.11 -16.75 -11.99
CA LEU A 122 11.51 -17.06 -11.71
C LEU A 122 12.32 -15.84 -11.24
N ASN A 123 12.07 -14.66 -11.81
CA ASN A 123 12.80 -13.44 -11.46
C ASN A 123 12.49 -13.01 -10.03
N TYR A 124 11.19 -12.95 -9.67
CA TYR A 124 10.79 -12.60 -8.30
C TYR A 124 11.23 -13.67 -7.30
N ARG A 125 11.15 -14.96 -7.67
CA ARG A 125 11.60 -16.05 -6.80
C ARG A 125 13.09 -15.95 -6.47
N GLN A 126 13.94 -15.52 -7.41
CA GLN A 126 15.37 -15.35 -7.17
C GLN A 126 15.68 -14.15 -6.27
N GLN A 127 14.87 -13.09 -6.33
CA GLN A 127 15.05 -11.87 -5.53
C GLN A 127 14.37 -11.96 -4.14
N PHE A 128 13.45 -12.90 -3.98
CA PHE A 128 12.69 -13.09 -2.75
C PHE A 128 13.55 -13.69 -1.63
N SER A 129 13.38 -13.16 -0.42
CA SER A 129 13.94 -13.70 0.81
C SER A 129 12.89 -13.71 1.91
N TRP A 130 12.86 -14.78 2.71
CA TRP A 130 12.02 -14.85 3.90
C TRP A 130 12.43 -13.86 4.98
N ASP A 131 13.72 -13.51 5.06
CA ASP A 131 14.22 -12.53 6.03
C ASP A 131 13.58 -11.16 5.81
N ARG A 132 13.33 -10.79 4.55
CA ARG A 132 12.65 -9.55 4.19
C ARG A 132 11.22 -9.49 4.74
N LEU A 133 10.44 -10.55 4.54
CA LEU A 133 9.09 -10.63 5.10
C LEU A 133 9.10 -10.65 6.62
N TRP A 134 10.05 -11.37 7.22
CA TRP A 134 10.18 -11.44 8.67
C TRP A 134 10.53 -10.07 9.26
N GLN A 135 11.48 -9.35 8.67
CA GLN A 135 11.82 -7.98 9.06
C GLN A 135 10.61 -7.04 8.91
N ALA A 136 9.85 -7.16 7.82
CA ALA A 136 8.64 -6.36 7.62
C ALA A 136 7.60 -6.61 8.71
N TYR A 137 7.35 -7.89 9.03
CA TYR A 137 6.47 -8.29 10.12
C TYR A 137 6.95 -7.74 11.47
N GLN A 138 8.24 -7.89 11.79
CA GLN A 138 8.83 -7.36 13.02
C GLN A 138 8.70 -5.83 13.12
N ARG A 139 8.94 -5.10 12.02
CA ARG A 139 8.70 -3.65 11.96
C ARG A 139 7.25 -3.30 12.27
N GLY A 140 6.30 -4.09 11.77
CA GLY A 140 4.89 -3.97 12.12
C GLY A 140 4.64 -4.15 13.62
N CYS A 141 5.14 -5.23 14.20
CA CYS A 141 4.99 -5.53 15.63
C CYS A 141 5.60 -4.48 16.56
N GLN A 142 6.64 -3.80 16.10
CA GLN A 142 7.35 -2.75 16.86
C GLN A 142 6.73 -1.35 16.65
N SER A 143 5.84 -1.20 15.67
CA SER A 143 5.20 0.08 15.37
C SER A 143 4.03 0.36 16.32
N GLN A 144 3.66 1.64 16.45
CA GLN A 144 2.42 2.09 17.10
C GLN A 144 1.30 2.33 16.08
N PHE A 145 1.46 1.79 14.86
CA PHE A 145 0.53 2.00 13.77
C PHE A 145 -0.68 1.08 13.89
N ASP A 146 -1.89 1.65 13.91
CA ASP A 146 -3.13 0.88 13.79
C ASP A 146 -3.83 1.20 12.46
N PRO A 147 -3.87 0.26 11.49
CA PRO A 147 -4.48 0.49 10.19
C PRO A 147 -6.00 0.70 10.25
N ASP A 148 -6.68 0.29 11.32
CA ASP A 148 -8.14 0.41 11.43
C ASP A 148 -8.59 1.79 11.91
N THR A 149 -7.72 2.51 12.63
CA THR A 149 -8.01 3.84 13.20
C THR A 149 -7.19 4.96 12.56
N TRP A 150 -6.39 4.64 11.54
CA TRP A 150 -5.47 5.58 10.92
C TRP A 150 -6.19 6.74 10.21
N GLN A 151 -5.73 7.96 10.52
CA GLN A 151 -6.25 9.23 10.00
C GLN A 151 -5.14 10.07 9.37
N PRO A 152 -4.63 9.67 8.18
CA PRO A 152 -3.53 10.38 7.52
C PRO A 152 -3.88 11.82 7.12
N GLU A 153 -5.16 12.17 7.00
CA GLU A 153 -5.64 13.50 6.68
C GLU A 153 -5.16 14.56 7.69
N LEU A 154 -4.99 14.13 8.95
CA LEU A 154 -4.45 14.97 10.03
C LEU A 154 -2.93 15.14 9.95
N LEU A 155 -2.24 14.32 9.14
CA LEU A 155 -0.79 14.19 9.13
C LEU A 155 -0.16 14.60 7.79
N TRP A 156 -0.95 14.76 6.73
CA TRP A 156 -0.45 15.05 5.38
C TRP A 156 0.51 16.25 5.29
N HIS A 157 0.30 17.27 6.11
CA HIS A 157 1.10 18.49 6.11
C HIS A 157 2.41 18.36 6.89
N LEU A 158 2.57 17.30 7.68
CA LEU A 158 3.79 17.06 8.46
C LEU A 158 4.88 16.46 7.57
N PRO A 159 6.17 16.72 7.86
CA PRO A 159 7.28 16.02 7.23
C PRO A 159 7.15 14.50 7.38
N LEU A 160 7.47 13.73 6.33
CA LEU A 160 7.34 12.26 6.35
C LEU A 160 8.10 11.62 7.53
N ASN A 161 9.31 12.09 7.80
CA ASN A 161 10.13 11.58 8.90
C ASN A 161 9.49 11.81 10.28
N GLU A 162 8.75 12.91 10.47
CA GLU A 162 8.00 13.16 11.70
C GLU A 162 6.78 12.22 11.80
N VAL A 163 6.05 12.00 10.70
CA VAL A 163 4.95 11.02 10.67
C VAL A 163 5.46 9.60 10.99
N GLN A 164 6.59 9.21 10.43
CA GLN A 164 7.25 7.93 10.71
C GLN A 164 7.63 7.79 12.19
N LYS A 165 8.19 8.84 12.80
CA LYS A 165 8.50 8.86 14.24
C LYS A 165 7.25 8.72 15.11
N LEU A 166 6.15 9.36 14.76
CA LEU A 166 4.88 9.26 15.52
C LEU A 166 4.39 7.82 15.66
N PHE A 167 4.68 6.97 14.66
CA PHE A 167 4.29 5.56 14.66
C PHE A 167 5.43 4.60 15.00
N SER A 168 6.61 5.11 15.39
CA SER A 168 7.81 4.29 15.62
C SER A 168 8.22 3.44 14.41
N ILE A 169 8.07 3.98 13.19
CA ILE A 169 8.42 3.30 11.94
C ILE A 169 9.75 3.85 11.44
N ALA A 170 10.79 3.00 11.37
CA ALA A 170 12.01 3.35 10.65
C ALA A 170 11.80 3.20 9.13
N PRO A 171 12.38 4.04 8.26
CA PRO A 171 12.31 3.84 6.81
C PRO A 171 12.99 2.51 6.38
N SER A 172 12.49 1.87 5.32
CA SER A 172 13.06 0.64 4.73
C SER A 172 14.23 0.92 3.80
#